data_AF-A0A432MPI2-F1
#
_entry.id   AF-A0A432MPI2-F1
#
_cell.length_a   1.000
_cell.length_b   1.000
_cell.length_c   1.000
_cell.angle_alpha   90.00
_cell.angle_beta   90.00
_cell.angle_gamma   90.00
#
_symmetry.space_group_name_H-M   'P 1'
#
loop_
_entity.id
_entity.type
_entity.pdbx_description
1 polymer ?
#
loop_
_entity_poly.entity_id
_entity_poly.type
_entity_poly.pdbx_seq_one_letter_code
_entity_poly.pdbx_strand_id
1 'polypeptide(L)'
;MPLDEPDGDRKPTLRLHLSAAGPEVSPRGVSGSRFVLGAVLVLLGCWGAISLAFDAWRAGVRERIAYGMDQVVPVLRPMADVSPPGLDPPGWREAVDASEEMLREVVGTGRLDRSRLDALRLDLSRRVDRAARSPESAPTILASIWDEMARITLLRPETKRPGILPPPRRIARPPANPSDRVP
;
A
#
# COMPACT_ATOMS: atom_id res chain seq x y z
N MET A 1 -96.49 19.87 22.90
CA MET A 1 -96.46 21.35 22.88
C MET A 1 -95.13 21.74 22.22
N PRO A 2 -95.17 22.69 21.27
CA PRO A 2 -94.32 22.73 20.07
C PRO A 2 -93.18 23.76 20.17
N LEU A 3 -92.34 23.82 19.12
CA LEU A 3 -91.83 25.01 18.39
C LEU A 3 -90.70 24.49 17.45
N ASP A 4 -90.94 24.41 16.13
CA ASP A 4 -90.71 25.47 15.11
C ASP A 4 -89.25 25.94 15.08
N GLU A 5 -88.46 25.44 14.12
CA GLU A 5 -87.99 26.12 12.88
C GLU A 5 -86.56 26.70 13.07
N PRO A 6 -85.75 27.02 12.02
CA PRO A 6 -86.05 27.05 10.59
C PRO A 6 -85.01 26.39 9.65
N ASP A 7 -85.48 26.35 8.41
CA ASP A 7 -84.85 26.18 7.10
C ASP A 7 -83.56 26.99 6.84
N GLY A 8 -82.79 26.51 5.86
CA GLY A 8 -81.94 27.35 5.01
C GLY A 8 -80.46 27.42 5.35
N ASP A 9 -79.63 26.64 4.62
CA ASP A 9 -78.68 27.27 3.69
C ASP A 9 -78.07 26.23 2.73
N ARG A 10 -78.54 26.27 1.48
CA ARG A 10 -77.97 25.51 0.36
C ARG A 10 -76.74 26.25 -0.13
N LYS A 11 -75.55 25.77 0.20
CA LYS A 11 -74.33 26.25 -0.47
C LYS A 11 -74.31 25.81 -1.93
N PRO A 12 -74.22 26.74 -2.89
CA PRO A 12 -74.16 26.43 -4.31
C PRO A 12 -72.84 25.71 -4.63
N THR A 13 -72.98 24.57 -5.27
CA THR A 13 -71.93 23.79 -5.89
C THR A 13 -71.30 24.59 -7.04
N LEU A 14 -70.30 25.42 -6.71
CA LEU A 14 -69.51 26.13 -7.72
C LEU A 14 -68.44 25.17 -8.25
N ARG A 15 -68.86 24.32 -9.20
CA ARG A 15 -67.97 23.57 -10.08
C ARG A 15 -67.26 24.58 -10.99
N LEU A 16 -66.10 25.07 -10.56
CA LEU A 16 -65.11 25.60 -11.49
C LEU A 16 -64.50 24.41 -12.23
N HIS A 17 -65.09 24.12 -13.39
CA HIS A 17 -64.41 23.39 -14.46
C HIS A 17 -63.22 24.24 -14.93
N LEU A 18 -62.11 24.18 -14.20
CA LEU A 18 -60.82 24.65 -14.69
C LEU A 18 -60.28 23.57 -15.64
N SER A 19 -60.89 23.49 -16.82
CA SER A 19 -60.38 22.73 -17.96
C SER A 19 -59.25 23.55 -18.59
N ALA A 20 -58.11 23.60 -17.90
CA ALA A 20 -56.85 23.93 -18.54
C ALA A 20 -56.36 22.63 -19.19
N ALA A 21 -56.64 22.48 -20.48
CA ALA A 21 -55.98 21.51 -21.33
C ALA A 21 -54.48 21.87 -21.40
N GLY A 22 -53.73 21.49 -20.37
CA GLY A 22 -52.29 21.40 -20.47
C GLY A 22 -51.98 20.30 -21.47
N PRO A 23 -50.97 20.45 -22.35
CA PRO A 23 -50.53 19.33 -23.17
C PRO A 23 -50.22 18.18 -22.22
N GLU A 24 -50.95 17.09 -22.34
CA GLU A 24 -50.59 15.81 -21.74
C GLU A 24 -49.28 15.38 -22.39
N VAL A 25 -48.17 15.93 -21.88
CA VAL A 25 -46.87 15.31 -22.01
C VAL A 25 -47.01 14.04 -21.20
N SER A 26 -47.56 12.99 -21.80
CA SER A 26 -47.43 11.63 -21.31
C SER A 26 -45.94 11.44 -21.10
N PRO A 27 -45.43 11.42 -19.85
CA PRO A 27 -44.05 11.06 -19.67
C PRO A 27 -43.99 9.64 -20.23
N ARG A 28 -43.18 9.42 -21.29
CA ARG A 28 -42.84 8.08 -21.74
C ARG A 28 -42.17 7.40 -20.54
N GLY A 29 -42.99 6.83 -19.67
CA GLY A 29 -42.57 6.22 -18.43
C GLY A 29 -41.75 5.00 -18.80
N VAL A 30 -40.45 5.09 -18.58
CA VAL A 30 -39.61 3.89 -18.63
C VAL A 30 -40.22 2.92 -17.61
N SER A 31 -40.67 1.75 -18.08
CA SER A 31 -41.19 0.70 -17.21
C SER A 31 -40.18 0.46 -16.09
N GLY A 32 -40.61 0.57 -14.83
CA GLY A 32 -39.71 0.48 -13.67
C GLY A 32 -38.83 -0.78 -13.68
N SER A 33 -39.33 -1.89 -14.24
CA SER A 33 -38.55 -3.11 -14.43
C SER A 33 -37.37 -2.95 -15.40
N ARG A 34 -37.54 -2.19 -16.49
CA ARG A 34 -36.46 -1.90 -17.46
C ARG A 34 -35.41 -0.97 -16.88
N PHE A 35 -35.83 -0.01 -16.05
CA PHE A 35 -34.90 0.85 -15.32
C PHE A 35 -34.06 0.03 -14.33
N VAL A 36 -34.71 -0.81 -13.52
CA VAL A 36 -34.01 -1.70 -12.57
C VAL A 36 -33.05 -2.64 -13.31
N LEU A 37 -33.49 -3.27 -14.41
CA LEU A 37 -32.64 -4.15 -15.20
C LEU A 37 -31.42 -3.40 -15.76
N GLY A 38 -31.63 -2.19 -16.30
CA GLY A 38 -30.54 -1.34 -16.77
C GLY A 38 -29.56 -0.95 -15.66
N ALA A 39 -30.07 -0.55 -14.49
CA ALA A 39 -29.25 -0.20 -13.33
C ALA A 39 -28.43 -1.40 -12.82
N VAL A 40 -29.03 -2.59 -12.76
CA VAL A 40 -28.35 -3.83 -12.38
C VAL A 40 -27.26 -4.18 -13.39
N LEU A 41 -27.52 -4.08 -14.70
CA LEU A 41 -26.52 -4.33 -15.73
C LEU A 41 -25.34 -3.35 -15.66
N VAL A 42 -25.62 -2.06 -15.44
CA VAL A 42 -24.57 -1.04 -15.25
C VAL A 42 -23.74 -1.33 -13.99
N LEU A 43 -24.40 -1.67 -12.88
CA LEU A 43 -23.73 -2.02 -11.64
C LEU A 43 -22.82 -3.24 -11.81
N LEU A 44 -23.32 -4.30 -12.45
CA LEU A 44 -22.55 -5.51 -12.73
C LEU A 44 -21.36 -5.22 -13.65
N GLY A 45 -21.55 -4.39 -14.69
CA GLY A 45 -20.47 -3.96 -15.57
C GLY A 45 -19.38 -3.18 -14.82
N CYS A 46 -19.79 -2.23 -13.96
CA CYS A 46 -18.88 -1.47 -13.12
C CYS A 46 -18.10 -2.37 -12.14
N TRP A 47 -18.80 -3.29 -11.47
CA TRP A 47 -18.19 -4.26 -10.56
C TRP A 47 -17.18 -5.18 -11.25
N GLY A 48 -17.52 -5.68 -12.44
CA GLY A 48 -16.63 -6.50 -13.25
C GLY A 48 -15.36 -5.74 -13.66
N ALA A 49 -15.49 -4.48 -14.10
CA ALA A 49 -14.34 -3.65 -14.45
C ALA A 49 -13.41 -3.41 -13.25
N ILE A 50 -13.96 -3.11 -12.06
CA ILE A 50 -13.18 -2.92 -10.83
C ILE A 50 -12.46 -4.22 -10.45
N SER A 51 -13.13 -5.36 -10.57
CA SER A 51 -12.56 -6.67 -10.24
C SER A 51 -11.38 -7.02 -11.16
N LEU A 52 -11.51 -6.78 -12.48
CA LEU A 52 -10.42 -6.98 -13.44
C LEU A 52 -9.24 -6.06 -13.18
N ALA A 53 -9.49 -4.78 -12.88
CA ALA A 53 -8.42 -3.84 -12.52
C ALA A 53 -7.68 -4.29 -11.26
N PHE A 54 -8.40 -4.81 -10.27
CA PHE A 54 -7.82 -5.35 -9.04
C PHE A 54 -6.97 -6.60 -9.30
N ASP A 55 -7.44 -7.52 -10.13
CA ASP A 55 -6.70 -8.73 -10.49
C ASP A 55 -5.42 -8.43 -11.27
N ALA A 56 -5.49 -7.51 -12.24
CA ALA A 56 -4.32 -7.04 -12.97
C ALA A 56 -3.28 -6.39 -12.04
N TRP A 57 -3.75 -5.56 -11.10
CA TRP A 57 -2.88 -4.97 -10.09
C TRP A 57 -2.23 -6.02 -9.19
N ARG A 58 -2.99 -7.01 -8.71
CA ARG A 58 -2.46 -8.13 -7.90
C ARG A 58 -1.47 -8.99 -8.67
N ALA A 59 -1.70 -9.22 -9.97
CA ALA A 59 -0.76 -9.94 -10.82
C ALA A 59 0.59 -9.21 -10.89
N GLY A 60 0.57 -7.89 -11.12
CA GLY A 60 1.79 -7.08 -11.12
C GLY A 60 2.52 -7.07 -9.76
N VAL A 61 1.78 -7.06 -8.64
CA VAL A 61 2.40 -7.18 -7.30
C VAL A 61 3.11 -8.52 -7.14
N ARG A 62 2.46 -9.64 -7.53
CA ARG A 62 3.04 -10.99 -7.44
C ARG A 62 4.31 -11.13 -8.29
N GLU A 63 4.29 -10.60 -9.51
CA GLU A 63 5.45 -10.65 -10.41
C GLU A 63 6.65 -9.90 -9.81
N ARG A 64 6.43 -8.73 -9.20
CA ARG A 64 7.50 -7.97 -8.55
C ARG A 64 8.05 -8.67 -7.31
N ILE A 65 7.19 -9.26 -6.50
CA ILE A 65 7.62 -10.05 -5.34
C ILE A 65 8.45 -11.24 -5.81
N ALA A 66 7.95 -12.02 -6.78
CA ALA A 66 8.68 -13.15 -7.34
C ALA A 66 10.07 -12.73 -7.86
N TYR A 67 10.12 -11.64 -8.63
CA TYR A 67 11.40 -11.10 -9.09
C TYR A 67 12.35 -10.75 -7.94
N GLY A 68 11.87 -10.05 -6.92
CA GLY A 68 12.69 -9.70 -5.77
C GLY A 68 13.19 -10.92 -5.00
N MET A 69 12.34 -11.94 -4.81
CA MET A 69 12.68 -13.19 -4.14
C MET A 69 13.72 -14.00 -4.90
N ASP A 70 13.61 -14.05 -6.22
CA ASP A 70 14.45 -14.90 -7.07
C ASP A 70 15.79 -14.23 -7.41
N GLN A 71 15.81 -12.91 -7.51
CA GLN A 71 16.94 -12.18 -8.13
C GLN A 71 17.62 -11.18 -7.20
N VAL A 72 16.95 -10.69 -6.16
CA VAL A 72 17.50 -9.67 -5.26
C VAL A 72 17.93 -10.30 -3.94
N VAL A 73 17.06 -11.10 -3.32
CA VAL A 73 17.34 -11.75 -2.03
C VAL A 73 18.61 -12.63 -2.08
N PRO A 74 18.83 -13.49 -3.11
CA PRO A 74 19.99 -14.38 -3.13
C PRO A 74 21.34 -13.65 -3.31
N VAL A 75 21.34 -12.36 -3.66
CA VAL A 75 22.57 -11.58 -3.86
C VAL A 75 23.39 -11.47 -2.57
N LEU A 76 22.76 -11.55 -1.39
CA LEU A 76 23.49 -11.53 -0.12
C LEU A 76 24.21 -12.84 0.19
N ARG A 77 23.82 -13.98 -0.39
CA ARG A 77 24.35 -15.31 -0.02
C ARG A 77 25.87 -15.41 -0.08
N PRO A 78 26.57 -14.92 -1.12
CA PRO A 78 28.03 -14.97 -1.17
C PRO A 78 28.71 -14.22 -0.01
N MET A 79 27.99 -13.33 0.69
CA MET A 79 28.51 -12.64 1.86
C MET A 79 28.72 -13.59 3.05
N ALA A 80 28.00 -14.72 3.11
CA ALA A 80 28.17 -15.77 4.10
C ALA A 80 29.52 -16.50 3.98
N ASP A 81 30.11 -16.51 2.78
CA ASP A 81 31.41 -17.12 2.49
C ASP A 81 32.60 -16.18 2.80
N VAL A 82 32.33 -14.90 3.04
CA VAL A 82 33.35 -13.95 3.50
C VAL A 82 33.69 -14.28 4.96
N SER A 83 34.98 -14.27 5.32
CA SER A 83 35.45 -14.54 6.68
C SER A 83 36.04 -13.26 7.30
N PRO A 84 35.23 -12.43 8.00
CA PRO A 84 35.73 -11.23 8.66
C PRO A 84 36.71 -11.58 9.78
N PRO A 85 37.82 -10.85 9.94
CA PRO A 85 38.78 -11.11 11.01
C PRO A 85 38.16 -10.84 12.38
N GLY A 86 38.39 -11.75 13.33
CA GLY A 86 37.95 -11.61 14.71
C GLY A 86 36.45 -11.89 14.96
N LEU A 87 35.71 -12.34 13.94
CA LEU A 87 34.33 -12.80 14.09
C LEU A 87 34.24 -14.31 13.98
N ASP A 88 33.33 -14.89 14.76
CA ASP A 88 32.99 -16.30 14.70
C ASP A 88 32.26 -16.63 13.38
N PRO A 89 32.73 -17.60 12.57
CA PRO A 89 32.12 -17.93 11.28
C PRO A 89 30.64 -18.35 11.34
N PRO A 90 30.17 -19.21 12.28
CA PRO A 90 28.75 -19.50 12.41
C PRO A 90 27.93 -18.26 12.79
N GLY A 91 28.39 -17.44 13.75
CA GLY A 91 27.71 -16.19 14.10
C GLY A 91 27.63 -15.18 12.95
N TRP A 92 28.65 -15.14 12.08
CA TRP A 92 28.63 -14.33 10.86
C TRP A 92 27.58 -14.82 9.86
N ARG A 93 27.53 -16.12 9.59
CA ARG A 93 26.53 -16.72 8.68
C ARG A 93 25.11 -16.48 9.18
N GLU A 94 24.86 -16.65 10.47
CA GLU A 94 23.56 -16.35 11.07
C GLU A 94 23.15 -14.87 10.87
N ALA A 95 24.10 -13.94 10.97
CA ALA A 95 23.82 -12.53 10.71
C ALA A 95 23.50 -12.22 9.24
N VAL A 96 24.16 -12.91 8.30
CA VAL A 96 23.84 -12.83 6.87
C VAL A 96 22.45 -13.40 6.61
N ASP A 97 22.13 -14.58 7.16
CA ASP A 97 20.83 -15.23 7.02
C ASP A 97 19.68 -14.38 7.57
N ALA A 98 19.87 -13.78 8.75
CA ALA A 98 18.91 -12.84 9.32
C ALA A 98 18.69 -11.64 8.39
N SER A 99 19.77 -11.13 7.77
CA SER A 99 19.69 -10.00 6.84
C SER A 99 19.00 -10.38 5.53
N GLU A 100 19.17 -11.62 5.06
CA GLU A 100 18.42 -12.17 3.94
C GLU A 100 16.93 -12.24 4.26
N GLU A 101 16.55 -12.69 5.47
CA GLU A 101 15.16 -12.73 5.91
C GLU A 101 14.53 -11.33 6.00
N MET A 102 15.26 -10.36 6.55
CA MET A 102 14.85 -8.95 6.54
C MET A 102 14.57 -8.44 5.12
N LEU A 103 15.44 -8.76 4.17
CA LEU A 103 15.27 -8.36 2.78
C LEU A 103 14.08 -9.09 2.13
N ARG A 104 13.85 -10.36 2.46
CA ARG A 104 12.69 -11.15 2.05
C ARG A 104 11.39 -10.50 2.54
N GLU A 105 11.34 -10.00 3.77
CA GLU A 105 10.20 -9.23 4.29
C GLU A 105 9.97 -7.94 3.49
N VAL A 106 11.03 -7.13 3.27
CA VAL A 106 10.96 -5.87 2.50
C VAL A 106 10.39 -6.13 1.10
N VAL A 107 10.95 -7.10 0.39
CA VAL A 107 10.52 -7.50 -0.96
C VAL A 107 9.10 -8.04 -0.94
N GLY A 108 8.76 -8.86 0.06
CA GLY A 108 7.45 -9.45 0.25
C GLY A 108 6.31 -8.43 0.40
N THR A 109 6.63 -7.19 0.79
CA THR A 109 5.63 -6.10 0.80
C THR A 109 5.13 -5.73 -0.59
N GLY A 110 5.86 -6.07 -1.67
CA GLY A 110 5.50 -5.75 -3.05
C GLY A 110 5.50 -4.24 -3.38
N ARG A 111 6.02 -3.40 -2.47
CA ARG A 111 6.05 -1.93 -2.58
C ARG A 111 7.14 -1.41 -3.49
N LEU A 112 8.18 -2.21 -3.72
CA LEU A 112 9.24 -1.86 -4.65
C LEU A 112 8.78 -2.18 -6.08
N ASP A 113 8.84 -1.17 -6.95
CA ASP A 113 8.68 -1.37 -8.38
C ASP A 113 9.89 -2.10 -8.99
N ARG A 114 9.78 -2.51 -10.26
CA ARG A 114 10.83 -3.26 -10.94
C ARG A 114 12.16 -2.50 -11.02
N SER A 115 12.12 -1.21 -11.34
CA SER A 115 13.31 -0.36 -11.44
C SER A 115 14.04 -0.24 -10.11
N ARG A 116 13.28 -0.07 -9.01
CA ARG A 116 13.84 -0.05 -7.65
C ARG A 116 14.46 -1.39 -7.25
N LEU A 117 13.83 -2.51 -7.60
CA LEU A 117 14.39 -3.84 -7.35
C LEU A 117 15.70 -4.05 -8.13
N ASP A 118 15.77 -3.60 -9.38
CA ASP A 118 16.99 -3.66 -10.20
C ASP A 118 18.12 -2.79 -9.63
N ALA A 119 17.80 -1.57 -9.20
CA ALA A 119 18.76 -0.69 -8.53
C ALA A 119 19.26 -1.29 -7.21
N LEU A 120 18.36 -1.88 -6.41
CA LEU A 120 18.71 -2.56 -5.17
C LEU A 120 19.62 -3.76 -5.42
N ARG A 121 19.31 -4.60 -6.42
CA ARG A 121 20.14 -5.74 -6.84
C ARG A 121 21.57 -5.30 -7.17
N LEU A 122 21.70 -4.26 -8.00
CA LEU A 122 23.00 -3.74 -8.40
C LEU A 122 23.76 -3.17 -7.21
N ASP A 123 23.09 -2.42 -6.33
CA ASP A 123 23.72 -1.85 -5.16
C ASP A 123 24.22 -2.91 -4.17
N LEU A 124 23.39 -3.92 -3.88
CA LEU A 124 23.76 -5.05 -3.04
C LEU A 124 24.94 -5.83 -3.63
N SER A 125 24.92 -6.11 -4.93
CA SER A 125 26.02 -6.80 -5.62
C SER A 125 27.34 -6.05 -5.44
N ARG A 126 27.34 -4.73 -5.67
CA ARG A 126 28.55 -3.89 -5.48
C ARG A 126 29.05 -3.88 -4.04
N ARG A 127 28.15 -3.96 -3.05
CA ARG A 127 28.50 -4.02 -1.63
C ARG A 127 29.08 -5.38 -1.25
N VAL A 128 28.53 -6.47 -1.76
CA VAL A 128 29.06 -7.82 -1.58
C VAL A 128 30.45 -7.94 -2.22
N ASP A 129 30.64 -7.45 -3.44
CA ASP A 129 31.94 -7.40 -4.10
C ASP A 129 32.98 -6.58 -3.34
N ARG A 130 32.54 -5.52 -2.65
CA ARG A 130 33.41 -4.71 -1.79
C ARG A 130 33.79 -5.49 -0.52
N ALA A 131 32.84 -6.16 0.11
CA ALA A 131 33.08 -6.99 1.29
C ALA A 131 34.00 -8.17 0.99
N ALA A 132 33.86 -8.81 -0.16
CA ALA A 132 34.75 -9.88 -0.60
C ALA A 132 36.21 -9.41 -0.78
N ARG A 133 36.41 -8.17 -1.26
CA ARG A 133 37.75 -7.56 -1.42
C ARG A 133 38.36 -7.04 -0.12
N SER A 134 37.54 -6.78 0.89
CA SER A 134 37.94 -6.20 2.19
C SER A 134 37.11 -6.85 3.30
N PRO A 135 37.46 -8.09 3.72
CA PRO A 135 36.70 -8.84 4.73
C PRO A 135 36.53 -8.10 6.06
N GLU A 136 37.48 -7.26 6.44
CA GLU A 136 37.43 -6.38 7.61
C GLU A 136 36.29 -5.36 7.55
N SER A 137 35.85 -4.95 6.35
CA SER A 137 34.74 -4.01 6.16
C SER A 137 33.37 -4.70 6.12
N ALA A 138 33.33 -6.02 5.93
CA ALA A 138 32.11 -6.78 5.71
C ALA A 138 31.04 -6.57 6.82
N PRO A 139 31.39 -6.58 8.13
CA PRO A 139 30.40 -6.38 9.19
C PRO A 139 29.74 -5.00 9.15
N THR A 140 30.52 -3.97 8.79
CA THR A 140 30.01 -2.60 8.64
C THR A 140 29.09 -2.48 7.43
N ILE A 141 29.43 -3.15 6.32
CA ILE A 141 28.61 -3.16 5.11
C ILE A 141 27.27 -3.85 5.38
N LEU A 142 27.29 -5.03 6.01
CA LEU A 142 26.08 -5.78 6.34
C LEU A 142 25.18 -5.00 7.32
N ALA A 143 25.78 -4.36 8.33
CA ALA A 143 25.06 -3.47 9.24
C ALA A 143 24.37 -2.31 8.51
N SER A 144 25.04 -1.68 7.53
CA SER A 144 24.43 -0.61 6.72
C SER A 144 23.25 -1.12 5.90
N ILE A 145 23.38 -2.30 5.29
CA ILE A 145 22.30 -2.93 4.52
C ILE A 145 21.10 -3.20 5.44
N TRP A 146 21.33 -3.81 6.60
CA TRP A 146 20.29 -4.04 7.61
C TRP A 146 19.58 -2.74 8.00
N ASP A 147 20.35 -1.70 8.35
CA ASP A 147 19.81 -0.42 8.80
C ASP A 147 19.01 0.30 7.69
N GLU A 148 19.40 0.16 6.43
CA GLU A 148 18.64 0.65 5.28
C GLU A 148 17.33 -0.10 5.09
N MET A 149 17.34 -1.43 5.16
CA MET A 149 16.13 -2.24 5.03
C MET A 149 15.17 -2.00 6.19
N ALA A 150 15.68 -1.90 7.41
CA ALA A 150 14.90 -1.60 8.60
C ALA A 150 14.12 -0.27 8.49
N ARG A 151 14.70 0.74 7.83
CA ARG A 151 14.03 2.02 7.58
C ARG A 151 12.88 1.91 6.58
N ILE A 152 13.00 1.03 5.58
CA ILE A 152 11.99 0.83 4.55
C ILE A 152 10.77 0.10 5.12
N THR A 153 10.99 -0.89 5.99
CA THR A 153 9.91 -1.76 6.48
C THR A 153 9.06 -1.14 7.59
N LEU A 154 9.48 -0.02 8.23
CA LEU A 154 8.85 0.49 9.47
C LEU A 154 8.63 -0.68 10.44
N LEU A 155 9.72 -1.38 10.76
CA LEU A 155 9.71 -2.74 11.29
C LEU A 155 8.70 -2.99 12.41
N ARG A 156 8.15 -4.21 12.40
CA ARG A 156 7.54 -4.80 13.60
C ARG A 156 8.61 -4.85 14.71
N PRO A 157 8.24 -4.65 15.98
CA PRO A 157 9.19 -4.68 17.11
C PRO A 157 9.99 -5.99 17.24
N GLU A 158 9.54 -7.04 16.57
CA GLU A 158 10.02 -8.41 16.69
C GLU A 158 11.29 -8.70 15.87
N THR A 159 11.57 -7.93 14.79
CA THR A 159 12.75 -8.19 13.94
C THR A 159 14.02 -7.67 14.60
N LYS A 160 14.65 -8.55 15.39
CA LYS A 160 15.84 -8.22 16.20
C LYS A 160 17.09 -8.12 15.33
N ARG A 161 17.81 -7.00 15.44
CA ARG A 161 19.13 -6.82 14.81
C ARG A 161 20.11 -7.88 15.32
N PRO A 162 20.88 -8.55 14.44
CA PRO A 162 21.94 -9.45 14.85
C PRO A 162 22.97 -8.75 15.74
N GLY A 163 23.29 -9.35 16.89
CA GLY A 163 24.15 -8.74 17.91
C GLY A 163 25.63 -8.63 17.51
N ILE A 164 26.08 -9.42 16.53
CA ILE A 164 27.45 -9.41 16.00
C ILE A 164 27.73 -8.20 15.10
N LEU A 165 26.67 -7.52 14.63
CA LEU A 165 26.81 -6.36 13.78
C LEU A 165 27.23 -5.14 14.61
N PRO A 166 28.09 -4.26 14.07
CA PRO A 166 28.41 -3.01 14.73
C PRO A 166 27.12 -2.21 15.00
N PRO A 167 27.10 -1.38 16.06
CA PRO A 167 25.93 -0.60 16.43
C PRO A 167 25.52 0.33 15.28
N PRO A 168 24.22 0.70 15.20
CA PRO A 168 23.75 1.62 14.17
C PRO A 168 24.56 2.91 14.27
N ARG A 169 25.15 3.34 13.15
CA ARG A 169 25.79 4.65 13.10
C ARG A 169 24.73 5.69 13.40
N ARG A 170 24.80 6.31 14.59
CA ARG A 170 24.04 7.53 14.85
C ARG A 170 24.51 8.54 13.83
N ILE A 171 23.65 8.87 12.87
CA ILE A 171 23.87 10.04 12.02
C ILE A 171 23.92 11.20 13.00
N ALA A 172 25.11 11.75 13.23
CA ALA A 172 25.27 12.90 14.08
C ALA A 172 24.32 13.97 13.53
N ARG A 173 23.32 14.34 14.34
CA ARG A 173 22.44 15.46 14.00
C ARG A 173 23.37 16.65 13.69
N PRO A 174 23.25 17.31 12.53
CA PRO A 174 24.03 18.50 12.24
C PRO A 174 23.92 19.44 13.45
N PRO A 175 25.02 20.08 13.89
CA PRO A 175 24.94 21.00 15.02
C PRO A 175 23.81 21.99 14.75
N ALA A 176 22.91 22.15 15.74
CA ALA A 176 21.85 23.14 15.68
C ALA A 176 22.50 24.46 15.26
N ASN A 177 21.92 25.11 14.26
CA ASN A 177 22.46 26.29 13.62
C ASN A 177 22.97 27.27 14.71
N PRO A 178 24.24 27.71 14.68
CA PRO A 178 24.78 28.62 15.70
C PRO A 178 23.99 29.92 15.87
N SER A 179 23.07 30.24 14.95
CA SER A 179 22.10 31.33 15.05
C SER A 179 21.01 31.15 16.12
N ASP A 180 20.80 29.95 16.68
CA ASP A 180 19.85 29.72 17.79
C ASP A 180 20.46 30.07 19.17
N ARG A 181 21.72 30.50 19.21
CA ARG A 181 22.32 31.15 20.39
C ARG A 181 22.21 32.66 20.25
N VAL A 182 21.02 33.20 20.50
CA VAL A 182 20.83 34.62 20.79
C VAL A 182 21.02 34.81 22.31
N PRO A 183 21.78 35.84 22.75
CA PRO A 183 22.37 35.97 24.09
C PRO A 183 21.39 36.06 25.27
#